data_AF-A0A7W1GJN1-F1
#
_entry.id   AF-A0A7W1GJN1-F1
#
_cell.length_a   1.000
_cell.length_b   1.000
_cell.length_c   1.000
_cell.angle_alpha   90.00
_cell.angle_beta   90.00
_cell.angle_gamma   90.00
#
_symmetry.space_group_name_H-M   'P 1'
#
loop_
_entity.id
_entity.type
_entity.pdbx_description
1 polymer ?
#
loop_
_entity_poly.entity_id
_entity_poly.type
_entity_poly.pdbx_seq_one_letter_code
_entity_poly.pdbx_strand_id
1 'polypeptide(L)'
;MHTTEYQYSFGLNLDDVVNKVNVGHLVDAIVDPPPVAGNHARFAYDFSPASIVLRVTNAHSSKIQNCFEHDEETRGYTVQRLIERIEGGDVAAEELFIGGEVAKTEEGARLKELGAQTFPGVRATANAARARIAGLQDEFKSIAPKITASNGG
;
A
#
# COMPACT_ATOMS: atom_id res chain seq x y z
N MET A 1 4.38 -25.70 4.83
CA MET A 1 4.69 -24.61 3.89
C MET A 1 5.38 -23.54 4.73
N HIS A 2 6.65 -23.22 4.45
CA HIS A 2 7.29 -22.07 5.09
C HIS A 2 6.75 -20.82 4.38
N THR A 3 5.98 -20.01 5.10
CA THR A 3 5.58 -18.67 4.66
C THR A 3 6.65 -17.72 5.17
N THR A 4 7.47 -17.19 4.27
CA THR A 4 8.44 -16.16 4.61
C THR A 4 7.83 -14.81 4.27
N GLU A 5 7.70 -13.94 5.26
CA GLU A 5 7.20 -12.60 5.08
C GLU A 5 8.34 -11.67 4.63
N TYR A 6 8.03 -10.81 3.66
CA TYR A 6 8.96 -9.82 3.13
C TYR A 6 8.32 -8.45 3.14
N GLN A 7 9.12 -7.42 3.38
CA GLN A 7 8.71 -6.03 3.26
C GLN A 7 9.46 -5.38 2.10
N TYR A 8 8.70 -4.69 1.24
CA TYR A 8 9.24 -3.92 0.11
C TYR A 8 8.81 -2.47 0.23
N SER A 9 9.75 -1.55 -0.02
CA SER A 9 9.48 -0.11 -0.05
C SER A 9 9.71 0.43 -1.46
N PHE A 10 8.72 1.15 -1.99
CA PHE A 10 8.78 1.82 -3.28
C PHE A 10 8.65 3.33 -3.10
N GLY A 11 9.33 4.09 -3.95
CA GLY A 11 9.21 5.55 -4.00
C GLY A 11 9.14 5.99 -5.45
N LEU A 12 8.22 6.90 -5.75
CA LEU A 12 8.03 7.44 -7.08
C LEU A 12 7.73 8.93 -6.98
N ASN A 13 8.51 9.74 -7.68
CA ASN A 13 8.14 11.12 -7.92
C ASN A 13 7.18 11.17 -9.11
N LEU A 14 5.93 11.61 -8.89
CA LEU A 14 4.88 11.58 -9.90
C LEU A 14 5.19 12.49 -11.09
N ASP A 15 5.87 13.61 -10.84
CA ASP A 15 6.20 14.61 -11.86
C ASP A 15 7.26 14.08 -12.84
N ASP A 16 8.19 13.24 -12.37
CA ASP A 16 9.27 12.66 -13.17
C ASP A 16 8.79 11.54 -14.11
N VAL A 17 7.57 11.03 -13.92
CA VAL A 17 7.00 10.01 -14.81
C VAL A 17 6.62 10.65 -16.14
N VAL A 18 7.30 10.27 -17.22
CA VAL A 18 7.05 10.81 -18.56
C VAL A 18 5.64 10.50 -19.07
N ASN A 19 5.19 9.26 -18.90
CA ASN A 19 3.83 8.85 -19.28
C ASN A 19 3.01 8.53 -18.02
N LYS A 20 2.13 9.45 -17.63
CA LYS A 20 1.39 9.39 -16.35
C LYS A 20 0.57 8.12 -16.18
N VAL A 21 0.11 7.48 -17.27
CA VAL A 21 -0.61 6.19 -17.19
C VAL A 21 0.21 5.10 -16.50
N ASN A 22 1.56 5.17 -16.58
CA ASN A 22 2.45 4.18 -15.99
C ASN A 22 2.45 4.20 -14.47
N VAL A 23 2.02 5.30 -13.83
CA VAL A 23 1.79 5.31 -12.37
C VAL A 23 0.70 4.29 -12.02
N GLY A 24 -0.40 4.26 -12.79
CA GLY A 24 -1.46 3.28 -12.62
C GLY A 24 -0.97 1.84 -12.84
N HIS A 25 -0.18 1.62 -13.89
CA HIS A 25 0.42 0.30 -14.17
C HIS A 25 1.35 -0.18 -13.03
N LEU A 26 2.15 0.72 -12.47
CA LEU A 26 3.02 0.39 -11.34
C LEU A 26 2.21 0.00 -10.10
N VAL A 27 1.18 0.79 -9.76
CA VAL A 27 0.31 0.49 -8.62
C VAL A 27 -0.37 -0.87 -8.80
N ASP A 28 -0.86 -1.17 -10.01
CA ASP A 28 -1.48 -2.46 -10.33
C ASP A 28 -0.47 -3.62 -10.17
N ALA A 29 0.77 -3.44 -10.63
CA ALA A 29 1.82 -4.46 -10.49
C ALA A 29 2.26 -4.72 -9.04
N ILE A 30 2.17 -3.72 -8.15
CA ILE A 30 2.52 -3.86 -6.73
C ILE A 30 1.46 -4.67 -5.98
N VAL A 31 0.16 -4.43 -6.24
CA VAL A 31 -0.93 -5.12 -5.53
C VAL A 31 -1.28 -6.49 -6.09
N ASP A 32 -0.78 -6.81 -7.28
CA ASP A 32 -1.08 -8.06 -7.99
C ASP A 32 0.15 -8.56 -8.77
N PRO A 33 1.24 -8.92 -8.07
CA PRO A 33 2.44 -9.42 -8.74
C PRO A 33 2.16 -10.80 -9.36
N PRO A 34 2.84 -11.16 -10.46
CA PRO A 34 2.79 -12.54 -10.93
C PRO A 34 3.41 -13.49 -9.90
N PRO A 35 2.94 -14.75 -9.84
CA PRO A 35 3.54 -15.78 -8.99
C PRO A 35 5.04 -15.92 -9.22
N VAL A 36 5.79 -16.18 -8.14
CA VAL A 36 7.24 -16.33 -8.19
C VAL A 36 7.66 -17.79 -8.28
N ALA A 37 8.70 -18.05 -9.06
CA ALA A 37 9.24 -19.38 -9.23
C ALA A 37 9.90 -19.89 -7.93
N GLY A 38 9.43 -21.05 -7.47
CA GLY A 38 10.09 -21.88 -6.47
C GLY A 38 11.30 -22.63 -7.02
N ASN A 39 11.91 -23.47 -6.16
CA ASN A 39 13.11 -24.24 -6.48
C ASN A 39 13.07 -24.86 -7.91
N HIS A 40 14.06 -24.52 -8.74
CA HIS A 40 14.18 -24.91 -10.16
C HIS A 40 13.01 -24.52 -11.10
N ALA A 41 12.22 -23.49 -10.78
CA ALA A 41 11.07 -23.02 -11.57
C ALA A 41 9.99 -24.09 -11.84
N ARG A 42 9.94 -25.12 -10.98
CA ARG A 42 8.95 -26.22 -11.09
C ARG A 42 7.63 -25.91 -10.40
N PHE A 43 7.62 -24.93 -9.50
CA PHE A 43 6.45 -24.51 -8.73
C PHE A 43 6.31 -23.00 -8.81
N ALA A 44 5.08 -22.52 -8.97
CA ALA A 44 4.74 -21.10 -8.85
C ALA A 44 4.12 -20.89 -7.47
N TYR A 45 4.72 -20.02 -6.66
CA TYR A 45 4.21 -19.67 -5.34
C TYR A 45 3.47 -18.34 -5.40
N ASP A 46 2.41 -18.23 -4.60
CA ASP A 46 1.74 -16.96 -4.42
C ASP A 46 2.72 -15.95 -3.83
N PHE A 47 2.74 -14.77 -4.44
CA PHE A 47 3.55 -13.64 -4.03
C PHE A 47 2.64 -12.42 -4.06
N SER A 48 1.80 -12.33 -3.04
CA SER A 48 0.79 -11.30 -2.90
C SER A 48 1.02 -10.52 -1.59
N PRO A 49 0.78 -9.19 -1.57
CA PRO A 49 0.89 -8.43 -0.33
C PRO A 49 -0.23 -8.80 0.65
N ALA A 50 0.14 -9.26 1.86
CA ALA A 50 -0.82 -9.45 2.95
C ALA A 50 -1.38 -8.10 3.45
N SER A 51 -0.53 -7.08 3.51
CA SER A 51 -0.84 -5.72 3.92
C SER A 51 -0.10 -4.69 3.04
N ILE A 52 -0.64 -3.48 2.92
CA ILE A 52 -0.01 -2.38 2.20
C ILE A 52 -0.26 -1.04 2.90
N VAL A 53 0.76 -0.18 2.90
CA VAL A 53 0.68 1.23 3.31
C VAL A 53 1.14 2.07 2.13
N LEU A 54 0.24 2.90 1.60
CA LEU A 54 0.53 3.87 0.55
C LEU A 54 0.44 5.28 1.12
N ARG A 55 1.35 6.16 0.72
CA ARG A 55 1.33 7.58 1.07
C ARG A 55 1.34 8.42 -0.21
N VAL A 56 0.37 9.31 -0.35
CA VAL A 56 0.34 10.31 -1.42
C VAL A 56 0.59 11.68 -0.80
N THR A 57 1.75 12.26 -1.07
CA THR A 57 2.25 13.45 -0.35
C THR A 57 3.04 14.38 -1.26
N ASN A 58 3.13 15.65 -0.86
CA ASN A 58 4.05 16.64 -1.45
C ASN A 58 5.39 16.72 -0.68
N ALA A 59 5.60 15.90 0.36
CA ALA A 59 6.83 15.89 1.13
C ALA A 59 8.00 15.29 0.32
N HIS A 60 9.20 15.85 0.48
CA HIS A 60 10.42 15.35 -0.19
C HIS A 60 10.90 13.97 0.29
N SER A 61 10.38 13.48 1.42
CA SER A 61 10.75 12.19 2.01
C SER A 61 9.51 11.37 2.35
N SER A 62 9.54 10.07 2.08
CA SER A 62 8.40 9.18 2.30
C SER A 62 8.03 9.03 3.78
N LYS A 63 9.00 9.06 4.70
CA LYS A 63 8.84 8.87 6.15
C LYS A 63 8.00 7.64 6.56
N ILE A 64 7.76 6.70 5.65
CA ILE A 64 7.00 5.46 5.90
C ILE A 64 7.80 4.20 5.52
N GLN A 65 9.08 4.37 5.18
CA GLN A 65 9.98 3.23 4.95
C GLN A 65 10.06 2.37 6.21
N ASN A 66 10.02 1.05 5.98
CA ASN A 66 10.05 0.02 7.01
C ASN A 66 9.03 0.26 8.12
N CYS A 67 7.77 0.53 7.75
CA CYS A 67 6.70 0.76 8.71
C CYS A 67 6.13 -0.53 9.30
N PHE A 68 6.40 -1.69 8.70
CA PHE A 68 6.15 -2.99 9.31
C PHE A 68 7.41 -3.46 10.04
N GLU A 69 7.26 -3.79 11.31
CA GLU A 69 8.31 -4.36 12.15
C GLU A 69 7.84 -5.72 12.69
N HIS A 70 8.76 -6.66 12.86
CA HIS A 70 8.43 -7.98 13.41
C HIS A 70 8.26 -7.86 14.93
N ASP A 71 7.17 -8.41 15.44
CA ASP A 71 6.95 -8.54 16.87
C ASP A 71 7.34 -9.96 17.29
N GLU A 72 8.49 -10.07 17.96
CA GLU A 72 9.05 -11.34 18.43
C GLU A 72 8.18 -12.01 19.51
N GLU A 73 7.40 -11.24 20.29
CA GLU A 73 6.57 -11.78 21.37
C GLU A 73 5.31 -12.45 20.81
N THR A 74 4.63 -11.76 19.90
CA THR A 74 3.40 -12.28 19.26
C THR A 74 3.69 -13.14 18.04
N ARG A 75 4.94 -13.15 17.55
CA ARG A 75 5.35 -13.72 16.25
C ARG A 75 4.54 -13.13 15.10
N GLY A 76 4.12 -11.88 15.25
CA GLY A 76 3.35 -11.13 14.28
C GLY A 76 4.15 -9.98 13.69
N TYR A 77 3.42 -8.98 13.19
CA TYR A 77 4.00 -7.71 12.79
C TYR A 77 3.24 -6.56 13.44
N THR A 78 3.93 -5.45 13.63
CA THR A 78 3.41 -4.20 14.17
C THR A 78 3.67 -3.05 13.21
N VAL A 79 2.78 -2.06 13.22
CA VAL A 79 2.94 -0.75 12.57
C VAL A 79 3.05 0.39 13.59
N GLN A 80 3.43 0.09 14.83
CA GLN A 80 3.57 1.05 15.92
C GLN A 80 4.43 2.26 15.55
N ARG A 81 5.52 2.04 14.83
CA ARG A 81 6.38 3.13 14.34
C ARG A 81 5.68 4.08 13.38
N LEU A 82 4.72 3.60 12.60
CA LEU A 82 3.89 4.46 11.74
C LEU A 82 2.93 5.28 12.60
N ILE A 83 2.31 4.67 13.61
CA ILE A 83 1.43 5.34 14.57
C ILE A 83 2.17 6.48 15.26
N GLU A 84 3.36 6.23 15.80
CA GLU A 84 4.19 7.23 16.48
C GLU A 84 4.56 8.40 15.56
N ARG A 85 4.85 8.13 14.28
CA ARG A 85 5.14 9.18 13.29
C ARG A 85 3.91 10.05 12.99
N ILE A 86 2.71 9.47 13.04
CA ILE A 86 1.47 10.24 12.87
C ILE A 86 1.21 11.10 14.11
N GLU A 87 1.28 10.51 15.31
CA GLU A 87 1.06 11.20 16.57
C GLU A 87 2.10 12.31 16.82
N GLY A 88 3.34 12.08 16.40
CA GLY A 88 4.42 13.08 16.43
C GLY A 88 4.31 14.18 15.37
N GLY A 89 3.35 14.10 14.45
CA GLY A 89 3.16 15.08 13.37
C GLY A 89 4.18 14.97 12.23
N ASP A 90 4.97 13.90 12.20
CA ASP A 90 5.96 13.65 11.16
C ASP A 90 5.33 13.22 9.82
N VAL A 91 4.18 12.52 9.91
CA VAL A 91 3.38 12.03 8.79
C VAL A 91 1.92 12.45 9.01
N ALA A 92 1.34 13.14 8.03
CA ALA A 92 -0.08 13.49 8.07
C ALA A 92 -0.94 12.25 7.79
N ALA A 93 -1.89 11.94 8.67
CA ALA A 93 -2.68 10.71 8.59
C ALA A 93 -3.52 10.64 7.32
N GLU A 94 -4.08 11.77 6.90
CA GLU A 94 -4.92 11.90 5.71
C GLU A 94 -4.19 11.61 4.39
N GLU A 95 -2.85 11.60 4.39
CA GLU A 95 -2.02 11.20 3.25
C GLU A 95 -1.91 9.67 3.12
N LEU A 96 -2.33 8.91 4.14
CA LEU A 96 -2.14 7.46 4.23
C LEU A 96 -3.37 6.68 3.78
N PHE A 97 -3.11 5.63 3.00
CA PHE A 97 -4.05 4.61 2.57
C PHE A 97 -3.50 3.25 3.02
N ILE A 98 -4.25 2.56 3.86
CA ILE A 98 -3.79 1.36 4.56
C ILE A 98 -4.75 0.21 4.25
N GLY A 99 -4.19 -0.94 3.91
CA GLY A 99 -4.94 -2.04 3.34
C GLY A 99 -4.48 -3.42 3.76
N GLY A 100 -5.41 -4.37 3.69
CA GLY A 100 -5.10 -5.79 3.89
C GLY A 100 -5.29 -6.21 5.34
N GLU A 101 -4.47 -7.16 5.78
CA GLU A 101 -4.59 -7.76 7.12
C GLU A 101 -4.40 -6.75 8.25
N VAL A 102 -3.49 -5.78 8.09
CA VAL A 102 -3.24 -4.72 9.09
C VAL A 102 -4.48 -3.87 9.36
N ALA A 103 -5.38 -3.70 8.39
CA ALA A 103 -6.61 -2.94 8.58
C ALA A 103 -7.62 -3.64 9.52
N LYS A 104 -7.38 -4.91 9.86
CA LYS A 104 -8.22 -5.72 10.75
C LYS A 104 -7.67 -5.84 12.18
N THR A 105 -6.52 -5.22 12.45
CA THR A 105 -5.88 -5.25 13.77
C THR A 105 -6.29 -4.04 14.62
N GLU A 106 -5.95 -4.07 15.91
CA GLU A 106 -6.13 -2.92 16.81
C GLU A 106 -5.34 -1.70 16.33
N GLU A 107 -4.12 -1.91 15.82
CA GLU A 107 -3.30 -0.85 15.21
C GLU A 107 -3.95 -0.27 13.95
N GLY A 108 -4.57 -1.11 13.12
CA GLY A 108 -5.37 -0.65 11.98
C GLY A 108 -6.57 0.21 12.40
N ALA A 109 -7.23 -0.15 13.50
CA ALA A 109 -8.28 0.68 14.08
C ALA A 109 -7.72 2.00 14.60
N ARG A 110 -6.58 1.98 15.29
CA ARG A 110 -5.89 3.18 15.78
C ARG A 110 -5.49 4.13 14.65
N LEU A 111 -4.92 3.60 13.57
CA LEU A 111 -4.56 4.39 12.38
C LEU A 111 -5.78 5.08 11.77
N LYS A 112 -6.93 4.40 11.74
CA LYS A 112 -8.19 4.97 11.29
C LYS A 112 -8.67 6.11 12.18
N GLU A 113 -8.59 5.95 13.51
CA GLU A 113 -8.92 7.00 14.48
C GLU A 113 -8.04 8.24 14.32
N LEU A 114 -6.76 8.05 14.00
CA LEU A 114 -5.82 9.14 13.74
C LEU A 114 -6.07 9.86 12.40
N GLY A 115 -6.95 9.33 11.53
CA GLY A 115 -7.35 9.96 10.28
C GLY A 115 -6.84 9.28 9.01
N ALA A 116 -6.14 8.14 9.12
CA ALA A 116 -5.74 7.37 7.94
C ALA A 116 -6.93 6.67 7.28
N GLN A 117 -6.87 6.50 5.97
CA GLN A 117 -7.91 5.79 5.22
C GLN A 117 -7.60 4.29 5.23
N THR A 118 -8.47 3.49 5.87
CA THR A 118 -8.29 2.04 5.98
C THR A 118 -9.27 1.26 5.11
N PHE A 119 -8.79 0.19 4.48
CA PHE A 119 -9.58 -0.66 3.59
C PHE A 119 -9.34 -2.15 3.89
N PRO A 120 -10.37 -3.01 3.75
CA PRO A 120 -10.22 -4.45 4.03
C PRO A 120 -9.21 -5.19 3.14
N GLY A 121 -8.86 -4.64 1.97
CA GLY A 121 -8.01 -5.31 0.99
C GLY A 121 -7.07 -4.35 0.24
N VAL A 122 -5.96 -4.91 -0.25
CA VAL A 122 -4.88 -4.15 -0.91
C VAL A 122 -5.32 -3.48 -2.20
N ARG A 123 -6.21 -4.10 -2.98
CA ARG A 123 -6.73 -3.53 -4.23
C ARG A 123 -7.62 -2.30 -4.01
N ALA A 124 -8.50 -2.33 -3.01
CA ALA A 124 -9.33 -1.18 -2.65
C ALA A 124 -8.45 0.00 -2.20
N THR A 125 -7.39 -0.29 -1.45
CA THR A 125 -6.39 0.68 -1.00
C THR A 125 -5.65 1.33 -2.16
N ALA A 126 -5.16 0.53 -3.11
CA ALA A 126 -4.55 1.02 -4.34
C ALA A 126 -5.50 1.90 -5.16
N ASN A 127 -6.77 1.49 -5.30
CA ASN A 127 -7.76 2.29 -6.03
C ASN A 127 -8.01 3.65 -5.36
N ALA A 128 -8.08 3.70 -4.02
CA ALA A 128 -8.24 4.95 -3.29
C ALA A 128 -7.02 5.87 -3.46
N ALA A 129 -5.80 5.34 -3.37
CA ALA A 129 -4.58 6.09 -3.62
C ALA A 129 -4.51 6.61 -5.07
N ARG A 130 -4.90 5.79 -6.05
CA ARG A 130 -4.99 6.20 -7.47
C ARG A 130 -6.02 7.30 -7.69
N ALA A 131 -7.18 7.22 -7.02
CA ALA A 131 -8.20 8.26 -7.08
C ALA A 131 -7.67 9.58 -6.50
N ARG A 132 -6.93 9.53 -5.38
CA ARG A 132 -6.26 10.70 -4.80
C ARG A 132 -5.26 11.33 -5.77
N ILE A 133 -4.44 10.52 -6.43
CA ILE A 133 -3.47 10.98 -7.43
C ILE A 133 -4.17 11.62 -8.63
N ALA A 134 -5.20 10.97 -9.16
CA ALA A 134 -5.96 11.47 -10.32
C ALA A 134 -6.66 12.81 -10.05
N GLY A 135 -6.96 13.11 -8.79
CA GLY A 135 -7.52 14.39 -8.35
C GLY A 135 -6.48 15.50 -8.11
N LEU A 136 -5.18 15.23 -8.21
CA LEU A 136 -4.13 16.24 -7.96
C LEU A 136 -4.03 17.27 -9.09
N GLN A 137 -3.96 16.79 -10.35
CA GLN A 137 -3.77 17.61 -11.55
C GLN A 137 -4.41 16.94 -12.76
N ASP A 138 -4.72 17.74 -13.80
CA ASP A 138 -5.40 17.24 -15.00
C ASP A 138 -4.63 16.14 -15.74
N GLU A 139 -3.30 16.19 -15.75
CA GLU A 139 -2.47 15.16 -16.41
C GLU A 139 -2.55 13.78 -15.72
N PHE A 140 -2.88 13.75 -14.43
CA PHE A 140 -3.01 12.53 -13.65
C PHE A 140 -4.37 11.86 -13.80
N LYS A 141 -5.34 12.46 -14.50
CA LYS A 141 -6.68 11.87 -14.72
C LYS A 141 -6.64 10.45 -15.29
N SER A 142 -5.64 10.16 -16.12
CA SER A 142 -5.41 8.84 -16.71
C SER A 142 -5.11 7.72 -15.69
N ILE A 143 -4.74 8.08 -14.45
CA ILE A 143 -4.36 7.17 -13.38
C ILE A 143 -5.57 6.63 -12.63
N ALA A 144 -6.74 7.29 -12.75
CA ALA A 144 -7.96 6.92 -12.05
C ALA A 144 -8.23 5.40 -12.13
N PRO A 145 -8.67 4.77 -11.03
CA PRO A 145 -8.95 3.35 -11.04
C PRO A 145 -10.02 3.04 -12.09
N LYS A 146 -9.80 2.01 -12.89
CA LYS A 146 -10.84 1.50 -13.77
C LYS A 146 -11.90 0.88 -12.88
N ILE A 147 -13.11 1.44 -12.88
CA ILE A 147 -14.26 0.82 -12.21
C ILE A 147 -14.60 -0.42 -13.04
N THR A 148 -14.00 -1.57 -12.70
CA THR A 148 -14.56 -2.84 -13.10
C THR A 148 -15.82 -3.02 -12.25
N ALA A 149 -16.98 -2.88 -12.88
CA ALA A 149 -18.22 -3.36 -12.30
C ALA A 149 -17.97 -4.81 -11.88
N SER A 150 -18.02 -5.08 -10.57
CA SER A 150 -18.08 -6.45 -10.08
C SER A 150 -19.39 -7.01 -10.62
N ASN A 151 -19.31 -7.81 -11.68
CA ASN A 151 -20.42 -8.68 -12.04
C ASN A 151 -20.62 -9.62 -10.85
N GLY A 152 -21.68 -9.36 -10.09
CA GLY A 152 -22.18 -10.31 -9.11
C GLY A 152 -22.47 -11.63 -9.81
N GLY A 153 -21.90 -12.70 -9.28
CA GLY A 153 -22.17 -14.09 -9.62
C GLY A 153 -22.10 -14.90 -8.34
#